data_AF-A0A0B8PL76-F1
#
_entry.id   AF-A0A0B8PL76-F1
#
_cell.length_a   1.000
_cell.length_b   1.000
_cell.length_c   1.000
_cell.angle_alpha   90.00
_cell.angle_beta   90.00
_cell.angle_gamma   90.00
#
_symmetry.space_group_name_H-M   'P 1'
#
loop_
_entity.id
_entity.type
_entity.pdbx_description
1 polymer ?
#
loop_
_entity_poly.entity_id
_entity_poly.type
_entity_poly.pdbx_seq_one_letter_code
_entity_poly.pdbx_strand_id
1 'polypeptide(L)'
;MTFLKHETYSNFDNLLLVLGYNSKASRSPVYRILNKLLGSGFIQKKEFEFQAGKISIWGITELGLAQFIQSPDEDFRAFEPHRVKFLTLEHKLMNQKVQIYLQKNGWTDWQNADQYAFRRRYDIEHRPDAIINAPNGYTIAIETERTLKPVARYRSIFKSHILAKQKKYWSAVFYVVPNEGVKQLLNKRF
;
A
#
# COMPACT_ATOMS: atom_id res chain seq x y z
N MET A 1 9.54 11.95 1.16
CA MET A 1 8.28 12.44 1.74
C MET A 1 7.06 12.06 0.90
N THR A 2 7.14 12.12 -0.43
CA THR A 2 6.05 11.71 -1.35
C THR A 2 5.41 10.37 -1.00
N PHE A 3 6.20 9.33 -0.71
CA PHE A 3 5.66 8.03 -0.32
C PHE A 3 4.74 8.10 0.92
N LEU A 4 5.18 8.75 2.00
CA LEU A 4 4.37 8.89 3.22
C LEU A 4 3.17 9.83 3.05
N LYS A 5 3.23 10.79 2.11
CA LYS A 5 2.06 11.59 1.70
C LYS A 5 0.97 10.67 1.14
N HIS A 6 1.31 9.78 0.22
CA HIS A 6 0.33 8.84 -0.38
C HIS A 6 -0.14 7.75 0.57
N GLU A 7 0.77 7.22 1.39
CA GLU A 7 0.52 6.02 2.20
C GLU A 7 0.18 6.32 3.67
N THR A 8 0.26 7.58 4.08
CA THR A 8 0.06 8.11 5.45
C THR A 8 1.11 7.64 6.45
N TYR A 9 1.43 6.35 6.48
CA TYR A 9 2.42 5.76 7.37
C TYR A 9 3.04 4.49 6.78
N SER A 10 4.18 4.08 7.33
CA SER A 10 4.81 2.80 6.99
C SER A 10 5.74 2.29 8.09
N ASN A 11 6.19 1.04 7.97
CA ASN A 11 7.17 0.45 8.88
C ASN A 11 8.61 0.73 8.40
N PHE A 12 9.58 0.40 9.26
CA PHE A 12 10.99 0.62 8.94
C PHE A 12 11.43 -0.13 7.67
N ASP A 13 10.98 -1.36 7.49
CA ASP A 13 11.43 -2.21 6.37
C ASP A 13 10.97 -1.65 5.02
N ASN A 14 9.74 -1.17 4.92
CA ASN A 14 9.26 -0.50 3.70
C ASN A 14 9.99 0.82 3.47
N LEU A 15 10.25 1.61 4.53
CA LEU A 15 10.98 2.87 4.40
C LEU A 15 12.44 2.68 3.99
N LEU A 16 13.08 1.61 4.46
CA LEU A 16 14.40 1.16 4.00
C LEU A 16 14.37 0.90 2.49
N LEU A 17 13.36 0.16 2.01
CA LEU A 17 13.18 -0.11 0.59
C LEU A 17 12.91 1.16 -0.22
N VAL A 18 12.04 2.06 0.24
CA VAL A 18 11.76 3.35 -0.41
C VAL A 18 13.04 4.16 -0.62
N LEU A 19 13.95 4.15 0.36
CA LEU A 19 15.23 4.87 0.30
C LEU A 19 16.31 4.13 -0.53
N GLY A 20 15.96 3.04 -1.22
CA GLY A 20 16.88 2.31 -2.09
C GLY A 20 17.77 1.30 -1.38
N TYR A 21 17.57 1.08 -0.08
CA TYR A 21 18.40 0.16 0.70
C TYR A 21 17.77 -1.23 0.82
N ASN A 22 18.63 -2.26 0.88
CA ASN A 22 18.23 -3.67 0.89
C ASN A 22 18.96 -4.52 1.95
N SER A 23 19.77 -3.90 2.83
CA SER A 23 20.61 -4.63 3.79
C SER A 23 20.56 -4.04 5.20
N LYS A 24 20.91 -4.88 6.19
CA LYS A 24 21.02 -4.46 7.60
C LYS A 24 22.07 -3.37 7.82
N ALA A 25 23.09 -3.28 6.97
CA ALA A 25 24.15 -2.26 7.05
C ALA A 25 23.61 -0.85 6.80
N SER A 26 22.52 -0.72 6.03
CA SER A 26 21.89 0.57 5.72
C SER A 26 20.94 1.09 6.79
N ARG A 27 20.80 0.40 7.93
CA ARG A 27 19.89 0.82 9.01
C ARG A 27 20.27 2.17 9.60
N SER A 28 21.56 2.39 9.87
CA SER A 28 22.05 3.63 10.50
C SER A 28 21.78 4.88 9.65
N PRO A 29 22.11 4.91 8.34
CA PRO A 29 21.73 6.02 7.47
C PRO A 29 20.22 6.32 7.45
N VAL A 30 19.37 5.29 7.38
CA VAL A 30 17.91 5.49 7.38
C VAL A 30 17.42 6.05 8.70
N TYR A 31 17.89 5.54 9.85
CA TYR A 31 17.55 6.11 11.15
C TYR A 31 17.98 7.58 11.27
N ARG A 32 19.13 7.97 10.72
CA ARG A 32 19.57 9.37 10.71
C ARG A 32 18.58 10.27 9.95
N ILE A 33 18.10 9.82 8.79
CA ILE A 33 17.08 10.54 8.01
C ILE A 33 15.78 10.62 8.80
N LEU A 34 15.30 9.50 9.34
CA LEU A 34 14.06 9.45 10.13
C LEU A 34 14.14 10.34 11.36
N ASN A 35 15.25 10.33 12.09
CA ASN A 35 15.45 11.17 13.28
C ASN A 35 15.48 12.66 12.92
N LYS A 36 16.06 13.04 11.77
CA LYS A 36 15.99 14.42 11.29
C LYS A 36 14.55 14.83 11.00
N LEU A 37 13.78 13.99 10.30
CA LEU A 37 12.36 14.25 10.00
C LEU A 37 11.49 14.30 11.27
N LEU A 38 11.79 13.45 12.26
CA LEU A 38 11.16 13.47 13.59
C LEU A 38 11.48 14.77 14.33
N GLY A 39 12.76 15.17 14.36
CA GLY A 39 13.21 16.42 15.01
C GLY A 39 12.63 17.68 14.35
N SER A 40 12.36 17.64 13.04
CA SER A 40 11.65 18.72 12.33
C SER A 40 10.13 18.63 12.44
N GLY A 41 9.57 17.62 13.11
CA GLY A 41 8.12 17.46 13.28
C GLY A 41 7.36 17.06 12.01
N PHE A 42 8.03 16.66 10.94
CA PHE A 42 7.40 16.26 9.67
C PHE A 42 6.82 14.85 9.68
N ILE A 43 7.35 14.00 10.55
CA ILE A 43 6.82 12.66 10.80
C ILE A 43 6.73 12.45 12.31
N GLN A 44 5.93 11.46 12.71
CA GLN A 44 5.87 10.96 14.07
C GLN A 44 6.08 9.44 14.07
N LYS A 45 6.66 8.92 15.14
CA LYS A 45 6.85 7.48 15.35
C LYS A 45 5.83 6.98 16.36
N LYS A 46 5.14 5.89 16.05
CA LYS A 46 4.35 5.14 17.02
C LYS A 46 4.80 3.68 17.06
N GLU A 47 5.01 3.17 18.26
CA GLU A 47 5.18 1.75 18.51
C GLU A 47 3.83 1.14 18.93
N PHE A 48 3.49 0.02 18.32
CA PHE A 48 2.35 -0.79 18.67
C PHE A 48 2.87 -2.10 19.26
N GLU A 49 2.32 -2.47 20.41
CA GLU A 49 2.62 -3.72 21.09
C GLU A 49 1.51 -4.72 20.78
N PHE A 50 1.90 -5.90 20.31
CA PHE A 50 1.02 -7.03 20.04
C PHE A 50 1.56 -8.26 20.75
N GLN A 51 0.72 -9.29 20.88
CA GLN A 51 1.12 -10.57 21.49
C GLN A 51 2.34 -11.19 20.79
N ALA A 52 2.45 -11.00 19.47
CA ALA A 52 3.55 -11.52 18.66
C ALA A 52 4.80 -10.62 18.62
N GLY A 53 4.80 -9.48 19.32
CA GLY A 53 5.91 -8.54 19.38
C GLY A 53 5.51 -7.09 19.12
N LYS A 54 6.52 -6.23 18.93
CA LYS A 54 6.32 -4.80 18.71
C LYS A 54 6.57 -4.43 17.25
N ILE A 55 5.77 -3.50 16.74
CA ILE A 55 6.03 -2.86 15.44
C ILE A 55 6.10 -1.35 15.62
N SER A 56 7.18 -0.77 15.12
CA SER A 56 7.31 0.67 14.98
C SER A 56 6.85 1.07 13.58
N ILE A 57 5.99 2.09 13.52
CA ILE A 57 5.61 2.77 12.29
C ILE A 57 5.91 4.26 12.37
N TRP A 58 6.24 4.84 11.22
CA TRP A 58 6.45 6.26 11.03
C TRP A 58 5.37 6.77 10.09
N GLY A 59 4.70 7.83 10.50
CA GLY A 59 3.66 8.45 9.69
C GLY A 59 3.81 9.95 9.60
N ILE A 60 3.30 10.49 8.51
CA ILE A 60 3.38 11.91 8.20
C ILE A 60 2.51 12.72 9.17
N THR A 61 2.99 13.87 9.64
CA THR A 61 2.20 14.79 10.45
C THR A 61 1.45 15.79 9.57
N GLU A 62 0.54 16.57 10.14
CA GLU A 62 -0.09 17.70 9.44
C GLU A 62 0.97 18.69 8.92
N LEU A 63 1.96 19.03 9.76
CA LEU A 63 3.09 19.87 9.35
C LEU A 63 3.87 19.25 8.18
N GLY A 64 4.13 17.94 8.26
CA GLY A 64 4.80 17.22 7.18
C GLY A 64 4.00 17.21 5.88
N LEU A 65 2.67 17.08 5.95
CA LEU A 65 1.80 17.13 4.77
C LEU A 65 1.76 18.52 4.15
N ALA A 66 1.63 19.57 4.95
CA ALA A 66 1.55 20.94 4.49
C ALA A 66 2.75 21.37 3.62
N GLN A 67 3.91 20.73 3.78
CA GLN A 67 5.10 20.96 2.95
C GLN A 67 4.99 20.39 1.52
N PHE A 68 4.06 19.45 1.28
CA PHE A 68 3.96 18.71 0.01
C PHE A 68 2.57 18.73 -0.63
N ILE A 69 1.56 19.30 0.04
CA ILE A 69 0.25 19.54 -0.58
C ILE A 69 0.45 20.61 -1.67
N GLN A 70 0.10 20.27 -2.91
CA GLN A 70 0.24 21.18 -4.05
C GLN A 70 -1.08 21.85 -4.44
N SER A 71 -2.21 21.26 -4.04
CA SER A 71 -3.55 21.77 -4.30
C SER A 71 -4.47 21.52 -3.11
N PRO A 72 -5.43 22.44 -2.81
CA PRO A 72 -6.46 22.22 -1.81
C PRO A 72 -7.33 20.97 -2.03
N ASP A 73 -7.41 20.48 -3.27
CA ASP A 73 -8.26 19.34 -3.65
C ASP A 73 -7.63 17.97 -3.35
N GLU A 74 -6.41 17.94 -2.80
CA GLU A 74 -5.74 16.71 -2.43
C GLU A 74 -6.29 16.13 -1.11
N ASP A 75 -6.96 14.96 -1.14
CA ASP A 75 -7.48 14.24 0.05
C ASP A 75 -6.41 13.39 0.76
N PHE A 76 -5.23 13.97 1.02
CA PHE A 76 -4.23 13.33 1.87
C PHE A 76 -4.50 13.66 3.34
N ARG A 77 -4.23 12.69 4.22
CA ARG A 77 -4.52 12.81 5.66
C ARG A 77 -3.30 12.51 6.47
N ALA A 78 -3.11 13.24 7.57
CA ALA A 78 -2.03 12.97 8.49
C ALA A 78 -2.23 11.62 9.15
N PHE A 79 -1.12 11.10 9.64
CA PHE A 79 -1.12 9.88 10.40
C PHE A 79 -1.78 10.08 11.76
N GLU A 80 -2.86 9.35 11.99
CA GLU A 80 -3.57 9.29 13.26
C GLU A 80 -3.36 7.92 13.91
N PRO A 81 -2.46 7.77 14.91
CA PRO A 81 -2.09 6.47 15.47
C PRO A 81 -3.28 5.65 16.00
N HIS A 82 -4.29 6.30 16.56
CA HIS A 82 -5.46 5.63 17.15
C HIS A 82 -6.39 5.00 16.09
N ARG A 83 -6.25 5.36 14.80
CA ARG A 83 -7.02 4.76 13.70
C ARG A 83 -6.38 3.47 13.15
N VAL A 84 -5.16 3.15 13.56
CA VAL A 84 -4.47 1.93 13.09
C VAL A 84 -5.06 0.72 13.79
N LYS A 85 -5.60 -0.21 12.99
CA LYS A 85 -6.06 -1.51 13.45
C LYS A 85 -5.06 -2.59 13.08
N PHE A 86 -4.74 -3.49 14.01
CA PHE A 86 -3.79 -4.57 13.78
C PHE A 86 -4.14 -5.43 12.56
N LEU A 87 -5.41 -5.84 12.47
CA LEU A 87 -5.90 -6.71 11.39
C LEU A 87 -5.63 -6.14 9.99
N THR A 88 -5.70 -4.81 9.84
CA THR A 88 -5.50 -4.12 8.56
C THR A 88 -4.07 -3.61 8.39
N LEU A 89 -3.30 -3.49 9.46
CA LEU A 89 -1.94 -2.96 9.45
C LEU A 89 -1.03 -3.83 8.57
N GLU A 90 -0.98 -5.13 8.81
CA GLU A 90 -0.11 -6.04 8.08
C GLU A 90 -0.47 -6.13 6.59
N HIS A 91 -1.77 -6.08 6.27
CA HIS A 91 -2.24 -6.05 4.88
C HIS A 91 -1.85 -4.75 4.18
N LYS A 92 -2.01 -3.60 4.84
CA LYS A 92 -1.52 -2.31 4.30
C LYS A 92 -0.01 -2.30 4.10
N LEU A 93 0.77 -2.83 5.04
CA LEU A 93 2.23 -2.90 4.91
C LEU A 93 2.66 -3.83 3.76
N MET A 94 1.92 -4.91 3.51
CA MET A 94 2.13 -5.77 2.35
C MET A 94 1.81 -5.04 1.04
N ASN A 95 0.67 -4.35 0.96
CA ASN A 95 0.29 -3.51 -0.19
C ASN A 95 1.37 -2.47 -0.53
N GLN A 96 1.89 -1.79 0.49
CA GLN A 96 2.99 -0.84 0.34
C GLN A 96 4.26 -1.50 -0.20
N LYS A 97 4.61 -2.70 0.28
CA LYS A 97 5.77 -3.44 -0.22
C LYS A 97 5.61 -3.80 -1.70
N VAL A 98 4.40 -4.17 -2.12
CA VAL A 98 4.06 -4.43 -3.53
C VAL A 98 4.20 -3.17 -4.36
N GLN A 99 3.63 -2.04 -3.90
CA GLN A 99 3.79 -0.74 -4.55
C GLN A 99 5.26 -0.41 -4.77
N ILE A 100 6.09 -0.47 -3.72
CA ILE A 100 7.52 -0.14 -3.79
C ILE A 100 8.23 -1.04 -4.80
N TYR A 101 7.94 -2.35 -4.78
CA TYR A 101 8.55 -3.29 -5.71
C TYR A 101 8.18 -2.97 -7.17
N LEU A 102 6.89 -2.78 -7.46
CA LEU A 102 6.43 -2.50 -8.82
C LEU A 102 7.00 -1.16 -9.34
N GLN A 103 6.96 -0.11 -8.52
CA GLN A 103 7.48 1.21 -8.91
C GLN A 103 8.98 1.19 -9.18
N LYS A 104 9.76 0.43 -8.40
CA LYS A 104 11.19 0.20 -8.70
C LYS A 104 11.44 -0.55 -9.99
N ASN A 105 10.47 -1.31 -10.48
CA ASN A 105 10.53 -2.03 -11.75
C ASN A 105 9.87 -1.26 -12.90
N GLY A 106 9.74 0.07 -12.78
CA GLY A 106 9.27 0.95 -13.86
C GLY A 106 7.76 1.07 -14.00
N TRP A 107 6.98 0.55 -13.06
CA TRP A 107 5.54 0.72 -13.04
C TRP A 107 5.16 2.08 -12.46
N THR A 108 4.11 2.72 -12.95
CA THR A 108 3.75 4.11 -12.61
C THR A 108 2.31 4.25 -12.14
N ASP A 109 1.96 5.43 -11.64
CA ASP A 109 0.57 5.84 -11.35
C ASP A 109 -0.17 4.92 -10.38
N TRP A 110 0.51 4.49 -9.32
CA TRP A 110 -0.11 3.76 -8.22
C TRP A 110 -1.27 4.57 -7.62
N GLN A 111 -2.47 4.00 -7.66
CA GLN A 111 -3.68 4.56 -7.08
C GLN A 111 -4.24 3.59 -6.04
N ASN A 112 -4.20 4.01 -4.77
CA ASN A 112 -4.76 3.24 -3.67
C ASN A 112 -6.29 3.30 -3.70
N ALA A 113 -6.96 2.15 -3.73
CA ALA A 113 -8.40 2.08 -3.95
C ALA A 113 -9.25 2.51 -2.74
N ASP A 114 -8.64 2.64 -1.55
CA ASP A 114 -9.33 3.16 -0.38
C ASP A 114 -9.45 4.69 -0.37
N GLN A 115 -8.73 5.39 -1.24
CA GLN A 115 -8.81 6.84 -1.38
C GLN A 115 -10.17 7.28 -1.94
N TYR A 116 -10.67 8.41 -1.46
CA TYR A 116 -11.96 8.96 -1.90
C TYR A 116 -11.98 9.26 -3.40
N ALA A 117 -10.88 9.79 -3.94
CA ALA A 117 -10.74 10.08 -5.36
C ALA A 117 -10.92 8.83 -6.23
N PHE A 118 -10.42 7.68 -5.79
CA PHE A 118 -10.61 6.41 -6.49
C PHE A 118 -12.09 6.00 -6.50
N ARG A 119 -12.76 6.07 -5.35
CA ARG A 119 -14.18 5.71 -5.19
C ARG A 119 -15.11 6.56 -6.05
N ARG A 120 -14.77 7.84 -6.28
CA ARG A 120 -15.53 8.71 -7.18
C ARG A 120 -15.31 8.40 -8.65
N ARG A 121 -14.13 7.89 -9.02
CA ARG A 121 -13.74 7.65 -10.42
C ARG A 121 -14.22 6.29 -10.93
N TYR A 122 -14.25 5.27 -10.08
CA TYR A 122 -14.53 3.90 -10.47
C TYR A 122 -15.81 3.37 -9.84
N ASP A 123 -16.83 3.17 -10.67
CA ASP A 123 -18.09 2.54 -10.27
C ASP A 123 -17.98 1.01 -10.33
N ILE A 124 -17.63 0.40 -9.20
CA ILE A 124 -17.37 -1.03 -9.05
C ILE A 124 -17.91 -1.57 -7.73
N GLU A 125 -18.39 -2.81 -7.75
CA GLU A 125 -18.94 -3.49 -6.56
C GLU A 125 -17.84 -3.90 -5.58
N HIS A 126 -16.80 -4.55 -6.10
CA HIS A 126 -15.60 -4.90 -5.35
C HIS A 126 -14.43 -4.05 -5.82
N ARG A 127 -13.75 -3.42 -4.85
CA ARG A 127 -12.57 -2.58 -5.07
C ARG A 127 -11.30 -3.44 -4.97
N PRO A 128 -10.36 -3.32 -5.93
CA PRO A 128 -9.02 -3.87 -5.74
C PRO A 128 -8.32 -3.20 -4.56
N ASP A 129 -7.15 -3.68 -4.17
CA ASP A 129 -6.31 -2.95 -3.21
C ASP A 129 -5.73 -1.68 -3.85
N ALA A 130 -5.34 -1.78 -5.11
CA ALA A 130 -4.84 -0.66 -5.92
C ALA A 130 -4.98 -0.94 -7.41
N ILE A 131 -4.77 0.10 -8.21
CA ILE A 131 -4.43 -0.03 -9.63
C ILE A 131 -3.07 0.62 -9.89
N ILE A 132 -2.40 0.18 -10.93
CA ILE A 132 -1.08 0.67 -11.34
C ILE A 132 -0.91 0.51 -12.85
N ASN A 133 -0.13 1.39 -13.47
CA ASN A 133 0.22 1.29 -14.88
C ASN A 133 1.50 0.48 -15.07
N ALA A 134 1.41 -0.58 -15.87
CA ALA A 134 2.54 -1.39 -16.25
C ALA A 134 3.38 -0.69 -17.35
N PRO A 135 4.69 -1.02 -17.49
CA PRO A 135 5.57 -0.40 -18.48
C PRO A 135 5.09 -0.53 -19.95
N ASN A 136 4.25 -1.52 -20.23
CA ASN A 136 3.64 -1.74 -21.54
C ASN A 136 2.33 -0.95 -21.76
N GLY A 137 1.98 -0.04 -20.85
CA GLY A 137 0.83 0.85 -20.96
C GLY A 137 -0.50 0.27 -20.45
N TYR A 138 -0.53 -0.98 -20.00
CA TYR A 138 -1.76 -1.56 -19.42
C TYR A 138 -1.94 -1.15 -17.96
N THR A 139 -3.16 -0.75 -17.60
CA THR A 139 -3.55 -0.60 -16.20
C THR A 139 -3.88 -1.96 -15.61
N ILE A 140 -3.27 -2.28 -14.47
CA ILE A 140 -3.40 -3.57 -13.77
C ILE A 140 -4.00 -3.31 -12.39
N ALA A 141 -5.04 -4.07 -12.05
CA ALA A 141 -5.56 -4.12 -10.69
C ALA A 141 -4.73 -5.08 -9.83
N ILE A 142 -4.45 -4.69 -8.59
CA ILE A 142 -3.66 -5.46 -7.63
C ILE A 142 -4.58 -5.96 -6.51
N GLU A 143 -4.47 -7.24 -6.21
CA GLU A 143 -5.13 -7.92 -5.09
C GLU A 143 -4.05 -8.60 -4.25
N THR A 144 -3.81 -8.10 -3.03
CA THR A 144 -2.88 -8.75 -2.09
C THR A 144 -3.62 -9.74 -1.20
N GLU A 145 -3.30 -11.02 -1.37
CA GLU A 145 -3.97 -12.10 -0.67
C GLU A 145 -3.05 -12.72 0.38
N ARG A 146 -3.29 -12.35 1.64
CA ARG A 146 -2.54 -12.91 2.79
C ARG A 146 -3.05 -14.29 3.21
N THR A 147 -4.35 -14.51 3.08
CA THR A 147 -5.06 -15.69 3.56
C THR A 147 -6.18 -16.05 2.59
N LEU A 148 -6.48 -17.33 2.41
CA LEU A 148 -7.50 -17.72 1.44
C LEU A 148 -8.90 -17.31 1.87
N LYS A 149 -9.62 -16.62 0.99
CA LYS A 149 -11.05 -16.29 1.18
C LYS A 149 -11.94 -17.48 0.82
N PRO A 150 -13.18 -17.58 1.31
CA PRO A 150 -14.12 -18.61 0.85
C PRO A 150 -14.34 -18.55 -0.68
N VAL A 151 -14.59 -19.69 -1.33
CA VAL A 151 -14.77 -19.77 -2.80
C VAL A 151 -15.89 -18.85 -3.30
N ALA A 152 -17.01 -18.76 -2.57
CA ALA A 152 -18.10 -17.85 -2.90
C ALA A 152 -17.64 -16.37 -2.93
N ARG A 153 -16.73 -15.99 -2.04
CA ARG A 153 -16.18 -14.63 -2.02
C ARG A 153 -15.30 -14.36 -3.25
N TYR A 154 -14.46 -15.31 -3.64
CA TYR A 154 -13.68 -15.19 -4.88
C TYR A 154 -14.55 -15.08 -6.12
N ARG A 155 -15.63 -15.87 -6.23
CA ARG A 155 -16.56 -15.77 -7.36
C ARG A 155 -17.17 -14.37 -7.49
N SER A 156 -17.58 -13.76 -6.37
CA SER A 156 -18.08 -12.38 -6.33
C SER A 156 -17.00 -11.37 -6.76
N ILE A 157 -15.78 -11.51 -6.25
CA ILE A 157 -14.63 -10.65 -6.61
C ILE A 157 -14.32 -10.77 -8.11
N PHE A 158 -14.22 -11.99 -8.64
CA PHE A 158 -13.93 -12.24 -10.06
C PHE A 158 -15.00 -11.64 -10.95
N LYS A 159 -16.28 -11.83 -10.62
CA LYS A 159 -17.39 -11.19 -11.34
C LYS A 159 -17.22 -9.68 -11.41
N SER A 160 -16.94 -9.02 -10.28
CA SER A 160 -16.71 -7.57 -10.24
C SER A 160 -15.54 -7.15 -11.15
N HIS A 161 -14.40 -7.84 -11.11
CA HIS A 161 -13.28 -7.51 -11.99
C HIS A 161 -13.56 -7.77 -13.47
N ILE A 162 -14.33 -8.80 -13.81
CA ILE A 162 -14.74 -9.05 -15.20
C ILE A 162 -15.56 -7.86 -15.71
N LEU A 163 -16.51 -7.35 -14.92
CA LEU A 163 -17.30 -6.17 -15.26
C LEU A 163 -16.43 -4.92 -15.39
N ALA A 164 -15.48 -4.71 -14.47
CA ALA A 164 -14.57 -3.57 -14.53
C ALA A 164 -13.63 -3.63 -15.75
N LYS A 165 -13.20 -4.83 -16.17
CA LYS A 165 -12.47 -5.04 -17.43
C LYS A 165 -13.32 -4.69 -18.65
N GLN A 166 -14.61 -5.04 -18.66
CA GLN A 166 -15.54 -4.64 -19.72
C GLN A 166 -15.71 -3.11 -19.79
N LYS A 167 -15.75 -2.44 -18.62
CA LYS A 167 -15.72 -0.97 -18.51
C LYS A 167 -14.34 -0.35 -18.84
N LYS A 168 -13.33 -1.15 -19.19
CA LYS A 168 -11.95 -0.74 -19.48
C LYS A 168 -11.25 0.01 -18.33
N TYR A 169 -11.64 -0.25 -17.09
CA TYR A 169 -10.98 0.36 -15.93
C TYR A 169 -9.58 -0.21 -15.68
N TRP A 170 -9.38 -1.49 -16.00
CA TRP A 170 -8.07 -2.15 -16.02
C TRP A 170 -8.10 -3.32 -16.99
N SER A 171 -6.93 -3.76 -17.44
CA SER A 171 -6.76 -4.81 -18.47
C SER A 171 -6.59 -6.19 -17.84
N ALA A 172 -6.00 -6.28 -16.66
CA ALA A 172 -5.80 -7.53 -15.92
C ALA A 172 -5.85 -7.30 -14.40
N VAL A 173 -5.92 -8.42 -13.67
CA VAL A 173 -5.87 -8.44 -12.20
C VAL A 173 -4.74 -9.35 -11.78
N PHE A 174 -3.82 -8.85 -10.96
CA PHE A 174 -2.72 -9.62 -10.41
C PHE A 174 -2.99 -9.92 -8.93
N TYR A 175 -3.06 -11.21 -8.61
CA TYR A 175 -3.08 -11.68 -7.23
C TYR A 175 -1.66 -11.83 -6.72
N VAL A 176 -1.29 -11.02 -5.74
CA VAL A 176 0.01 -11.03 -5.10
C VAL A 176 -0.11 -11.68 -3.74
N VAL A 177 0.69 -12.72 -3.51
CA VAL A 177 0.62 -13.55 -2.30
C VAL A 177 1.95 -13.51 -1.55
N PRO A 178 1.98 -13.75 -0.22
CA PRO A 178 3.18 -13.57 0.58
C PRO A 178 4.25 -14.64 0.33
N ASN A 179 3.86 -15.83 -0.14
CA ASN A 179 4.77 -16.95 -0.38
C ASN A 179 4.17 -17.96 -1.37
N GLU A 180 5.03 -18.88 -1.84
CA GLU A 180 4.65 -19.91 -2.81
C GLU A 180 3.59 -20.88 -2.27
N GLY A 181 3.55 -21.11 -0.95
CA GLY A 181 2.53 -21.97 -0.33
C GLY A 181 1.12 -21.42 -0.53
N VAL A 182 0.91 -20.12 -0.29
CA VAL A 182 -0.39 -19.47 -0.55
C VAL A 182 -0.71 -19.48 -2.04
N LYS A 183 0.29 -19.28 -2.91
CA LYS A 183 0.11 -19.36 -4.37
C LYS A 183 -0.40 -20.73 -4.82
N GLN A 184 0.25 -21.80 -4.35
CA GLN A 184 -0.16 -23.18 -4.65
C GLN A 184 -1.58 -23.47 -4.15
N LEU A 185 -1.93 -22.99 -2.96
CA LEU A 185 -3.28 -23.17 -2.42
C LEU A 185 -4.33 -22.39 -3.22
N LEU A 186 -4.00 -21.19 -3.71
CA LEU A 186 -4.89 -20.40 -4.56
C LEU A 186 -5.10 -21.10 -5.92
N ASN A 187 -4.03 -21.60 -6.54
CA ASN A 187 -4.08 -22.38 -7.80
C ASN A 187 -4.79 -23.74 -7.65
N LYS A 188 -4.86 -24.31 -6.45
CA LYS A 188 -5.65 -25.53 -6.23
C LYS A 188 -7.16 -25.24 -6.14
N ARG A 189 -7.55 -23.98 -5.92
CA ARG A 189 -8.96 -23.58 -5.78
C ARG A 189 -9.59 -23.16 -7.11
N PHE A 190 -8.80 -22.82 -8.13
CA PHE A 190 -9.21 -22.29 -9.43
C PHE A 190 -8.30 -22.83 -10.52
#